data_AF-A0A2E9VYQ3-F1
#
_entry.id   AF-A0A2E9VYQ3-F1
#
_cell.length_a   1.000
_cell.length_b   1.000
_cell.length_c   1.000
_cell.angle_alpha   90.00
_cell.angle_beta   90.00
_cell.angle_gamma   90.00
#
_symmetry.space_group_name_H-M   'P 1'
#
loop_
_entity.id
_entity.type
_entity.pdbx_description
1 polymer ?
#
loop_
_entity_poly.entity_id
_entity_poly.type
_entity_poly.pdbx_seq_one_letter_code
_entity_poly.pdbx_strand_id
1 'polypeptide(L)' 'MIENINKIIKSIDITLFIIYGFMGFGSVYLGSLIRDNIDLPFWPELLICVIIISPMYFLVRLAKKKYLPKS' A
#
# COMPACT_ATOMS: atom_id res chain seq x y z
N MET A 1 -5.70 -3.71 -29.08
CA MET A 1 -4.73 -3.25 -28.05
C MET A 1 -5.40 -2.36 -27.00
N ILE A 2 -6.11 -1.29 -27.40
CA ILE A 2 -6.86 -0.39 -26.50
C ILE A 2 -7.97 -1.11 -25.71
N GLU A 3 -8.65 -2.07 -26.33
CA GLU A 3 -9.75 -2.82 -25.71
C GLU A 3 -9.30 -3.71 -24.54
N ASN A 4 -8.11 -4.33 -24.63
CA ASN A 4 -7.51 -5.09 -23.54
C ASN A 4 -7.13 -4.20 -22.35
N ILE A 5 -6.64 -2.99 -22.63
CA ILE A 5 -6.23 -2.02 -21.60
C ILE A 5 -7.46 -1.61 -20.78
N ASN A 6 -8.59 -1.30 -21.44
CA ASN A 6 -9.83 -0.94 -20.75
C ASN A 6 -10.40 -2.08 -19.88
N LYS A 7 -10.20 -3.35 -20.30
CA LYS A 7 -10.62 -4.52 -19.52
C LYS A 7 -9.77 -4.71 -18.26
N ILE A 8 -8.47 -4.47 -18.36
CA ILE A 8 -7.53 -4.53 -17.23
C ILE A 8 -7.83 -3.41 -16.24
N ILE A 9 -8.01 -2.17 -16.72
CA ILE A 9 -8.30 -1.01 -15.88
C ILE A 9 -9.64 -1.18 -15.15
N LYS A 10 -10.67 -1.75 -15.80
CA LYS A 10 -11.95 -2.09 -15.13
C LYS A 10 -11.84 -3.18 -14.06
N SER A 11 -10.82 -4.04 -14.12
CA SER A 11 -10.57 -5.05 -13.08
C SER A 11 -9.82 -4.48 -11.88
N ILE A 12 -9.20 -3.30 -12.04
CA ILE A 12 -8.46 -2.63 -10.98
C ILE A 12 -9.46 -1.82 -10.15
N ASP A 13 -9.63 -2.20 -8.89
CA ASP A 13 -10.29 -1.38 -7.89
C ASP A 13 -9.47 -0.09 -7.69
N ILE A 14 -9.85 0.99 -8.35
CA ILE A 14 -9.19 2.31 -8.26
C ILE A 14 -9.07 2.75 -6.80
N THR A 15 -10.08 2.46 -5.98
CA THR A 15 -10.04 2.71 -4.53
C THR A 15 -8.91 1.96 -3.83
N LEU A 16 -8.69 0.68 -4.15
CA LEU A 16 -7.55 -0.05 -3.57
C LEU A 16 -6.22 0.46 -4.13
N PHE A 17 -6.18 0.82 -5.42
CA PHE A 17 -4.97 1.36 -6.03
C PHE A 17 -4.53 2.66 -5.33
N ILE A 18 -5.47 3.58 -5.06
CA ILE A 18 -5.19 4.82 -4.32
C ILE A 18 -4.78 4.52 -2.88
N ILE A 19 -5.49 3.62 -2.19
CA ILE A 19 -5.16 3.26 -0.80
C ILE A 19 -3.77 2.65 -0.72
N TYR A 20 -3.43 1.67 -1.57
CA TYR A 20 -2.11 1.06 -1.60
C TYR A 20 -1.01 2.03 -2.05
N GLY A 21 -1.32 2.92 -3.00
CA GLY A 21 -0.40 3.98 -3.40
C GLY A 21 -0.05 4.92 -2.25
N PHE A 22 -1.06 5.39 -1.51
CA PHE A 22 -0.85 6.20 -0.29
C PHE A 22 -0.11 5.42 0.80
N MET A 23 -0.41 4.13 0.97
CA MET A 23 0.27 3.26 1.94
C MET A 23 1.76 3.10 1.62
N GLY A 24 2.08 2.87 0.34
CA GLY A 24 3.45 2.77 -0.15
C GLY A 24 4.21 4.08 0.06
N PHE A 25 3.63 5.21 -0.37
CA PHE A 25 4.21 6.53 -0.13
C PHE A 25 4.40 6.83 1.37
N GLY A 26 3.41 6.48 2.19
CA GLY A 26 3.48 6.66 3.64
C GLY A 26 4.59 5.84 4.30
N SER A 27 4.82 4.61 3.82
CA SER A 27 5.91 3.77 4.32
C SER A 27 7.30 4.33 3.97
N VAL A 28 7.49 4.83 2.75
CA VAL A 28 8.75 5.45 2.31
C VAL A 28 8.97 6.77 3.04
N TYR A 29 7.92 7.55 3.25
CA TYR A 29 7.99 8.78 4.04
C TYR A 29 8.38 8.52 5.50
N LEU A 30 7.76 7.52 6.15
CA LEU A 30 8.14 7.09 7.49
C LEU A 30 9.58 6.56 7.55
N GLY A 31 10.00 5.76 6.57
CA GLY A 31 11.39 5.31 6.43
C GLY A 31 12.37 6.48 6.36
N SER A 32 12.08 7.49 5.53
CA SER A 32 12.88 8.71 5.43
C SER A 32 12.92 9.50 6.76
N LEU A 33 11.80 9.59 7.47
CA LEU A 33 11.69 10.31 8.74
C LEU A 33 12.50 9.63 9.86
N ILE A 34 12.52 8.30 9.86
CA ILE A 34 13.34 7.50 10.77
C ILE A 34 14.82 7.67 10.41
N ARG A 35 15.14 7.65 9.12
CA ARG A 35 16.52 7.83 8.62
C ARG A 35 17.11 9.19 8.98
N ASP A 36 16.28 10.23 9.02
CA ASP A 36 16.70 11.58 9.44
C ASP A 36 17.08 11.65 10.94
N ASN A 37 16.50 10.77 11.76
CA ASN A 37 16.73 10.75 13.21
C ASN A 37 17.69 9.65 13.68
N ILE A 38 17.90 8.63 12.86
CA ILE A 38 18.70 7.45 13.21
C ILE A 38 19.43 6.96 11.94
N ASP A 39 20.75 6.78 12.02
CA ASP A 39 21.57 6.15 10.97
C ASP A 39 21.21 4.65 10.85
N LEU A 40 20.07 4.36 10.22
CA LEU A 40 19.61 3.01 9.97
C LEU A 40 20.18 2.51 8.63
N PRO A 41 20.82 1.34 8.59
CA PRO A 41 21.19 0.71 7.32
C PRO A 41 19.94 0.37 6.49
N PHE A 42 20.11 0.24 5.18
CA PHE A 42 19.01 0.02 4.23
C PHE A 42 18.13 -1.20 4.56
N TRP A 43 18.73 -2.28 5.05
CA TRP A 43 18.05 -3.53 5.37
C TRP A 43 17.00 -3.41 6.49
N PRO A 44 17.32 -2.89 7.68
CA PRO A 44 16.31 -2.70 8.74
C PRO A 44 15.22 -1.70 8.36
N GLU A 45 15.49 -0.71 7.52
CA GLU A 45 14.44 0.20 7.03
C GLU A 45 13.43 -0.53 6.13
N LEU A 46 13.91 -1.39 5.24
CA LEU A 46 13.04 -2.20 4.39
C LEU A 46 12.19 -3.16 5.24
N LEU A 47 12.76 -3.71 6.30
CA LEU A 47 12.08 -4.58 7.27
C LEU A 47 11.00 -3.81 8.04
N ILE A 48 11.28 -2.60 8.50
CA ILE A 48 10.31 -1.71 9.16
C ILE A 48 9.18 -1.34 8.20
N CYS A 49 9.49 -1.00 6.94
CA CYS A 49 8.49 -0.74 5.92
C CYS A 49 7.57 -1.96 5.71
N VAL A 50 8.12 -3.17 5.59
CA VAL A 50 7.32 -4.41 5.47
C VAL A 50 6.46 -4.65 6.71
N ILE A 51 7.00 -4.42 7.91
CA ILE A 51 6.28 -4.56 9.19
C ILE A 51 5.14 -3.54 9.30
N ILE A 52 5.26 -2.34 8.74
CA ILE A 52 4.20 -1.31 8.77
C ILE A 52 3.16 -1.57 7.66
N ILE A 53 3.61 -1.92 6.45
CA ILE A 53 2.75 -2.17 5.30
C ILE A 53 1.87 -3.41 5.54
N SER A 54 2.41 -4.47 6.13
CA SER A 54 1.71 -5.75 6.35
C SER A 54 0.39 -5.62 7.16
N PRO A 55 0.38 -5.04 8.39
CA PRO A 55 -0.84 -4.86 9.16
C PRO A 55 -1.79 -3.84 8.52
N MET A 56 -1.27 -2.79 7.88
CA MET A 56 -2.12 -1.87 7.13
C MET A 56 -2.82 -2.58 5.96
N TYR A 57 -2.12 -3.46 5.24
CA TYR A 57 -2.69 -4.28 4.16
C TYR A 57 -3.80 -5.18 4.69
N PHE A 58 -3.58 -5.77 5.87
CA PHE A 58 -4.56 -6.61 6.54
C PHE A 58 -5.80 -5.81 6.96
N LEU A 59 -5.62 -4.61 7.52
CA LEU A 59 -6.70 -3.69 7.89
C LEU A 59 -7.51 -3.24 6.67
N VAL A 60 -6.85 -2.87 5.57
CA VAL A 60 -7.53 -2.50 4.32
C VAL A 60 -8.33 -3.67 3.76
N ARG A 61 -7.80 -4.89 3.82
CA ARG A 61 -8.52 -6.10 3.40
C ARG A 61 -9.75 -6.36 4.29
N LEU A 62 -9.63 -6.12 5.59
CA LEU A 62 -10.72 -6.28 6.56
C LEU A 62 -11.80 -5.20 6.38
N ALA A 63 -11.38 -3.95 6.17
CA ALA A 63 -12.25 -2.83 5.85
C ALA A 63 -12.98 -3.04 4.52
N LYS A 64 -12.29 -3.52 3.47
CA LYS A 64 -12.93 -3.88 2.19
C LYS A 64 -14.03 -4.92 2.42
N LYS A 65 -13.75 -5.96 3.20
CA LYS A 65 -14.74 -7.01 3.51
C LYS A 65 -15.96 -6.47 4.27
N LYS A 66 -15.79 -5.41 5.07
CA LYS A 66 -16.84 -4.84 5.94
C LYS A 66 -17.64 -3.72 5.28
N TYR A 67 -16.99 -2.87 4.46
CA TYR A 67 -17.59 -1.68 3.85
C TYR A 67 -17.88 -1.82 2.35
N LEU A 68 -17.31 -2.83 1.68
CA LEU A 68 -17.62 -3.23 0.31
C LEU A 68 -18.09 -4.69 0.30
N PRO A 69 -19.26 -5.01 0.89
CA PRO A 69 -19.89 -6.29 0.63
C PRO A 69 -20.11 -6.38 -0.89
N LYS A 70 -19.63 -7.47 -1.50
CA LYS A 70 -19.87 -7.76 -2.92
C LYS A 70 -21.36 -7.57 -3.20
N SER A 71 -21.70 -6.53 -3.94
CA SER A 71 -22.99 -6.42 -4.62
C SER A 71 -22.90 -7.08 -5.97
#